data_AF-A0A2E4YVB5-F1
#
_entry.id   AF-A0A2E4YVB5-F1
#
_cell.length_a   1.000
_cell.length_b   1.000
_cell.length_c   1.000
_cell.angle_alpha   90.00
_cell.angle_beta   90.00
_cell.angle_gamma   90.00
#
_symmetry.space_group_name_H-M   'P 1'
#
loop_
_entity.id
_entity.type
_entity.pdbx_description
1 polymer ?
#
loop_
_entity_poly.entity_id
_entity_poly.type
_entity_poly.pdbx_seq_one_letter_code
_entity_poly.pdbx_strand_id
1 'polypeptide(L)'
;MIETPNFQGTHLWERLCWAKENLEPVKSDIRIVYEDPNDMESPAKILSPDPNWLACAIQGGILPPVEVYWELEKDESQPDFVKHTRGYLLHDTKPIEAMTIKAAIDYLIMKDVPQRIWRTWDEGNKPKMVICRLHQLPKHRKWRNAWQIKDDIKLVA
;
A
#
# COMPACT_ATOMS: atom_id res chain seq x y z
N MET A 1 -2.20 3.02 -25.89
CA MET A 1 -1.67 2.51 -24.61
C MET A 1 -0.19 2.27 -24.83
N ILE A 2 0.66 2.71 -23.91
CA ILE A 2 2.10 2.44 -23.98
C ILE A 2 2.29 0.95 -23.68
N GLU A 3 3.13 0.28 -24.45
CA GLU A 3 3.45 -1.13 -24.22
C GLU A 3 4.55 -1.21 -23.15
N THR A 4 4.29 -1.94 -22.06
CA THR A 4 5.29 -2.16 -21.01
C THR A 4 6.32 -3.18 -21.49
N PRO A 5 7.63 -2.87 -21.44
CA PRO A 5 8.68 -3.85 -21.73
C PRO A 5 8.60 -5.08 -20.82
N ASN A 6 9.15 -6.22 -21.27
CA ASN A 6 9.33 -7.37 -20.39
C ASN A 6 10.45 -7.08 -19.38
N PHE A 7 10.06 -6.75 -18.15
CA PHE A 7 10.97 -6.38 -17.08
C PHE A 7 11.43 -7.53 -16.18
N GLN A 8 11.04 -8.78 -16.45
CA GLN A 8 11.48 -9.91 -15.63
C GLN A 8 13.01 -10.04 -15.66
N GLY A 9 13.65 -10.07 -14.48
CA GLY A 9 15.11 -10.05 -14.33
C GLY A 9 15.75 -8.65 -14.39
N THR A 10 14.98 -7.61 -14.75
CA THR A 10 15.45 -6.21 -14.69
C THR A 10 15.38 -5.68 -13.26
N HIS A 11 16.35 -4.86 -12.83
CA HIS A 11 16.36 -4.30 -11.49
C HIS A 11 15.12 -3.40 -11.25
N LEU A 12 14.47 -3.51 -10.09
CA LEU A 12 13.19 -2.84 -9.79
C LEU A 12 13.29 -1.32 -10.01
N TRP A 13 14.41 -0.73 -9.58
CA TRP A 13 14.67 0.70 -9.76
C TRP A 13 14.60 1.14 -11.22
N GLU A 14 15.12 0.35 -12.16
CA GLU A 14 15.11 0.68 -13.59
C GLU A 14 13.68 0.64 -14.15
N ARG A 15 12.86 -0.31 -13.69
CA ARG A 15 11.43 -0.38 -14.05
C ARG A 15 10.68 0.86 -13.58
N LEU A 16 10.95 1.31 -12.35
CA LEU A 16 10.34 2.50 -11.77
C LEU A 16 10.81 3.79 -12.47
N CYS A 17 12.09 3.87 -12.85
CA CYS A 17 12.61 4.97 -13.66
C CYS A 17 11.91 5.03 -15.02
N TRP A 18 11.81 3.90 -15.72
CA TRP A 18 11.05 3.82 -16.97
C TRP A 18 9.60 4.28 -16.78
N ALA A 19 8.93 3.80 -15.74
CA ALA A 19 7.55 4.18 -15.46
C ALA A 19 7.40 5.69 -15.22
N LYS A 20 8.34 6.29 -14.49
CA LYS A 20 8.36 7.73 -14.22
C LYS A 20 8.54 8.57 -15.49
N GLU A 21 9.29 8.07 -16.47
CA GLU A 21 9.55 8.75 -17.74
C GLU A 21 8.42 8.57 -18.76
N ASN A 22 7.66 7.48 -18.66
CA ASN A 22 6.70 7.08 -19.70
C ASN A 22 5.23 7.17 -19.25
N LEU A 23 4.93 7.13 -17.96
CA LEU A 23 3.56 7.09 -17.45
C LEU A 23 3.15 8.40 -16.80
N GLU A 24 1.91 8.81 -17.09
CA GLU A 24 1.27 9.94 -16.41
C GLU A 24 0.85 9.56 -14.98
N PRO A 25 1.15 10.39 -13.96
CA PRO A 25 0.77 10.10 -12.58
C PRO A 25 -0.75 10.03 -12.39
N VAL A 26 -1.24 8.97 -11.75
CA VAL A 26 -2.68 8.76 -11.52
C VAL A 26 -3.05 9.23 -10.11
N LYS A 27 -3.77 10.35 -10.01
CA LYS A 27 -4.24 10.85 -8.71
C LYS A 27 -5.48 10.10 -8.24
N SER A 28 -5.45 9.62 -7.00
CA SER A 28 -6.61 9.02 -6.32
C SER A 28 -7.04 9.85 -5.12
N ASP A 29 -8.35 9.97 -4.94
CA ASP A 29 -8.97 10.50 -3.73
C ASP A 29 -9.21 9.42 -2.67
N ILE A 30 -8.88 8.15 -2.94
CA ILE A 30 -8.99 7.05 -1.99
C ILE A 30 -7.95 7.21 -0.88
N ARG A 31 -8.36 6.97 0.37
CA ARG A 31 -7.55 7.01 1.57
C ARG A 31 -7.82 5.76 2.39
N ILE A 32 -6.77 5.10 2.87
CA ILE A 32 -6.87 4.00 3.82
C ILE A 32 -6.55 4.58 5.19
N VAL A 33 -7.52 4.59 6.09
CA VAL A 33 -7.36 5.05 7.47
C VAL A 33 -7.29 3.83 8.36
N TYR A 34 -6.32 3.77 9.26
CA TYR A 34 -6.15 2.63 10.15
C TYR A 34 -5.60 3.00 11.52
N GLU A 35 -5.94 2.21 12.52
CA GLU A 35 -5.51 2.32 13.92
C GLU A 35 -4.77 1.04 14.32
N ASP A 36 -3.77 1.17 15.19
CA ASP A 36 -3.06 0.00 15.72
C ASP A 36 -3.81 -0.53 16.95
N PRO A 37 -4.33 -1.76 16.95
CA PRO A 37 -5.03 -2.31 18.10
C PRO A 37 -4.16 -2.41 19.35
N ASN A 38 -2.83 -2.45 19.18
CA ASN A 38 -1.89 -2.50 20.29
C ASN A 38 -1.55 -1.10 20.85
N ASP A 39 -2.00 -0.04 20.17
CA ASP A 39 -1.76 1.36 20.54
C ASP A 39 -2.94 2.24 20.08
N MET A 40 -4.07 2.08 20.77
CA MET A 40 -5.31 2.80 20.46
C MET A 40 -5.30 4.27 20.92
N GLU A 41 -4.33 4.66 21.75
CA GLU A 41 -4.14 6.06 22.16
C GLU A 41 -3.45 6.87 21.05
N SER A 42 -2.68 6.20 20.20
CA SER A 42 -2.10 6.82 19.01
C SER A 42 -3.18 7.28 18.01
N PRO A 43 -2.95 8.42 17.33
CA PRO A 43 -3.84 8.87 16.27
C PRO A 43 -3.90 7.88 15.10
N ALA A 44 -5.06 7.81 14.46
CA ALA A 44 -5.27 7.07 13.22
C ALA A 44 -4.25 7.51 12.15
N LYS A 45 -3.68 6.51 11.48
CA LYS A 45 -2.74 6.68 10.37
C LYS A 45 -3.53 6.71 9.07
N ILE A 46 -3.01 7.45 8.10
CA ILE A 46 -3.62 7.58 6.77
C ILE A 46 -2.59 7.20 5.73
N LEU A 47 -2.89 6.14 4.97
CA LEU A 47 -2.17 5.74 3.79
C LEU A 47 -2.88 6.31 2.55
N SER A 48 -2.12 7.03 1.74
CA SER A 48 -2.56 7.58 0.46
C SER A 48 -1.75 6.92 -0.65
N PRO A 49 -2.38 6.39 -1.71
CA PRO A 49 -1.66 5.88 -2.87
C PRO A 49 -0.80 6.99 -3.50
N ASP A 50 0.48 6.72 -3.73
CA ASP A 50 1.33 7.62 -4.50
C ASP A 50 0.88 7.63 -5.98
N PRO A 51 0.78 8.80 -6.63
CA PRO A 51 0.30 8.87 -8.01
C PRO A 51 1.15 8.11 -9.03
N ASN A 52 2.47 8.07 -8.87
CA ASN A 52 3.36 7.35 -9.79
C ASN A 52 3.25 5.85 -9.54
N TRP A 53 3.18 5.45 -8.26
CA TRP A 53 2.95 4.06 -7.90
C TRP A 53 1.63 3.52 -8.45
N LEU A 54 0.54 4.31 -8.33
CA LEU A 54 -0.77 3.91 -8.84
C LEU A 54 -0.78 3.82 -10.37
N ALA A 55 -0.04 4.69 -11.06
CA ALA A 55 0.17 4.58 -12.52
C ALA A 55 0.86 3.25 -12.87
N CYS A 56 1.89 2.85 -12.11
CA CYS A 56 2.58 1.56 -12.30
C CYS A 56 1.64 0.37 -12.11
N ALA A 57 0.79 0.41 -11.09
CA ALA A 57 -0.17 -0.65 -10.78
C ALA A 57 -1.20 -0.83 -11.91
N ILE A 58 -1.78 0.28 -12.38
CA ILE A 58 -2.79 0.25 -13.44
C ILE A 58 -2.20 -0.17 -14.79
N GLN A 59 -0.98 0.28 -15.10
CA GLN A 59 -0.27 -0.09 -16.32
C GLN A 59 0.12 -1.59 -16.33
N GLY A 60 0.54 -2.13 -15.18
CA GLY A 60 1.01 -3.51 -15.07
C GLY A 60 2.40 -3.74 -15.67
N GLY A 61 2.99 -4.88 -15.31
CA GLY A 61 4.31 -5.32 -15.79
C GLY A 61 5.50 -4.66 -15.08
N ILE A 62 5.28 -3.82 -14.07
CA ILE A 62 6.32 -3.01 -13.42
C ILE A 62 6.57 -3.45 -11.97
N LEU A 63 5.50 -3.56 -11.19
CA LEU A 63 5.58 -3.83 -9.76
C LEU A 63 5.80 -5.33 -9.48
N PRO A 64 6.59 -5.69 -8.44
CA PRO A 64 6.73 -7.08 -8.03
C PRO A 64 5.46 -7.57 -7.29
N PRO A 65 5.23 -8.88 -7.17
CA PRO A 65 4.17 -9.41 -6.32
C PRO A 65 4.31 -8.97 -4.86
N VAL A 66 3.19 -8.87 -4.13
CA VAL A 66 3.19 -8.37 -2.74
C VAL A 66 3.94 -9.32 -1.79
N GLU A 67 3.90 -10.61 -2.10
CA GLU A 67 4.56 -11.69 -1.38
C GLU A 67 6.08 -11.48 -1.30
N VAL A 68 6.66 -10.85 -2.32
CA VAL A 68 8.09 -10.50 -2.31
C VAL A 68 8.40 -9.58 -1.13
N TYR A 69 7.56 -8.57 -0.87
CA TYR A 69 7.76 -7.67 0.27
C TYR A 69 7.61 -8.40 1.60
N TRP A 70 6.70 -9.37 1.71
CA TRP A 70 6.57 -10.18 2.92
C TRP A 70 7.79 -11.06 3.17
N GLU A 71 8.42 -11.60 2.13
CA GLU A 71 9.68 -12.35 2.28
C GLU A 71 10.85 -11.47 2.72
N LEU A 72 10.84 -10.19 2.32
CA LEU A 72 11.82 -9.20 2.77
C LEU A 72 11.58 -8.78 4.23
N GLU A 73 10.32 -8.59 4.62
CA GLU A 73 9.93 -8.29 6.01
C GLU A 73 10.35 -9.43 6.96
N LYS A 74 10.27 -10.69 6.51
CA LYS A 74 10.80 -11.84 7.28
C LYS A 74 12.30 -11.75 7.51
N ASP A 75 13.08 -11.30 6.52
CA ASP A 75 14.51 -11.06 6.70
C ASP A 75 14.74 -9.94 7.72
N GLU A 76 14.02 -8.81 7.61
CA GLU A 76 14.12 -7.66 8.51
C GLU A 76 13.76 -7.99 9.97
N SER A 77 12.85 -8.95 10.18
CA SER A 77 12.40 -9.35 11.52
C SER A 77 13.44 -10.14 12.32
N GLN A 78 14.55 -10.58 11.69
CA GLN A 78 15.60 -11.33 12.36
C GLN A 78 16.47 -10.39 13.22
N PRO A 79 16.84 -10.81 14.45
CA PRO A 79 17.56 -9.94 15.41
C PRO A 79 18.96 -9.53 14.94
N ASP A 80 19.56 -10.25 14.00
CA ASP A 80 20.87 -10.03 13.40
C ASP A 80 20.79 -9.50 11.96
N PHE A 81 19.66 -8.92 11.56
CA PHE A 81 19.47 -8.38 10.23
C PHE A 81 20.45 -7.24 9.91
N VAL A 82 21.27 -7.44 8.87
CA VAL A 82 22.18 -6.41 8.31
C VAL A 82 21.76 -6.02 6.90
N LYS A 83 21.29 -6.99 6.11
CA LYS A 83 20.86 -6.79 4.72
C LYS A 83 19.89 -7.89 4.30
N HIS A 84 19.04 -7.59 3.33
CA HIS A 84 18.17 -8.60 2.73
C HIS A 84 18.98 -9.67 2.02
N THR A 85 18.72 -10.93 2.36
CA THR A 85 19.26 -12.09 1.64
C THR A 85 18.42 -12.39 0.41
N ARG A 86 17.13 -12.04 0.45
CA ARG A 86 16.14 -12.29 -0.60
C ARG A 86 15.86 -11.08 -1.51
N GLY A 87 16.73 -10.07 -1.50
CA GLY A 87 16.55 -8.84 -2.31
C GLY A 87 16.37 -9.11 -3.82
N TYR A 88 16.99 -10.17 -4.34
CA TYR A 88 16.87 -10.60 -5.74
C TYR A 88 15.42 -10.91 -6.16
N LEU A 89 14.54 -11.28 -5.21
CA LEU A 89 13.13 -11.54 -5.48
C LEU A 89 12.40 -10.31 -6.06
N LEU A 90 12.85 -9.09 -5.76
CA LEU A 90 12.29 -7.86 -6.35
C LEU A 90 12.55 -7.78 -7.86
N HIS A 91 13.55 -8.48 -8.35
CA HIS A 91 14.05 -8.40 -9.73
C HIS A 91 13.69 -9.66 -10.53
N ASP A 92 13.84 -10.84 -9.94
CA ASP A 92 13.69 -12.08 -10.71
C ASP A 92 12.23 -12.56 -10.80
N THR A 93 11.41 -12.17 -9.84
CA THR A 93 9.99 -12.54 -9.81
C THR A 93 9.24 -11.84 -10.95
N LYS A 94 8.36 -12.58 -11.62
CA LYS A 94 7.50 -12.05 -12.70
C LYS A 94 6.72 -10.84 -12.15
N PRO A 95 6.83 -9.65 -12.77
CA PRO A 95 6.02 -8.51 -12.38
C PRO A 95 4.52 -8.81 -12.50
N ILE A 96 3.73 -8.20 -11.63
CA ILE A 96 2.27 -8.36 -11.66
C ILE A 96 1.66 -7.71 -12.89
N GLU A 97 0.57 -8.29 -13.38
CA GLU A 97 -0.17 -7.77 -14.53
C GLU A 97 -0.96 -6.50 -14.15
N ALA A 98 -1.53 -5.85 -15.15
CA ALA A 98 -2.32 -4.63 -14.98
C ALA A 98 -3.50 -4.90 -14.03
N MET A 99 -3.74 -3.99 -13.09
CA MET A 99 -4.79 -4.16 -12.09
C MET A 99 -5.77 -2.99 -12.05
N THR A 100 -6.99 -3.27 -11.57
CA THR A 100 -7.97 -2.21 -11.32
C THR A 100 -7.55 -1.37 -10.11
N ILE A 101 -8.10 -0.15 -9.99
CA ILE A 101 -7.86 0.70 -8.81
C ILE A 101 -8.17 -0.06 -7.51
N LYS A 102 -9.26 -0.84 -7.47
CA LYS A 102 -9.61 -1.65 -6.29
C LYS A 102 -8.50 -2.64 -5.94
N ALA A 103 -8.04 -3.43 -6.92
CA ALA A 103 -6.97 -4.39 -6.72
C ALA A 103 -5.64 -3.72 -6.33
N ALA A 104 -5.36 -2.51 -6.83
CA ALA A 104 -4.21 -1.71 -6.41
C ALA A 104 -4.30 -1.27 -4.94
N ILE A 105 -5.48 -0.89 -4.48
CA ILE A 105 -5.69 -0.56 -3.06
C ILE A 105 -5.53 -1.81 -2.19
N ASP A 106 -6.10 -2.94 -2.60
CA ASP A 106 -5.95 -4.22 -1.87
C ASP A 106 -4.46 -4.61 -1.78
N TYR A 107 -3.71 -4.50 -2.87
CA TYR A 107 -2.26 -4.69 -2.90
C TYR A 107 -1.55 -3.74 -1.94
N LEU A 108 -1.88 -2.45 -1.97
CA LEU A 108 -1.21 -1.43 -1.15
C LEU A 108 -1.46 -1.66 0.34
N ILE A 109 -2.67 -2.09 0.72
CA ILE A 109 -3.01 -2.50 2.09
C ILE A 109 -2.13 -3.66 2.53
N MET A 110 -2.07 -4.71 1.71
CA MET A 110 -1.27 -5.90 1.99
C MET A 110 0.24 -5.61 2.10
N LYS A 111 0.73 -4.59 1.37
CA LYS A 111 2.14 -4.19 1.34
C LYS A 111 2.53 -3.26 2.50
N ASP A 112 1.76 -2.20 2.73
CA ASP A 112 2.18 -1.06 3.57
C ASP A 112 1.41 -0.95 4.90
N VAL A 113 0.27 -1.65 5.05
CA VAL A 113 -0.43 -1.70 6.34
C VAL A 113 0.07 -2.92 7.12
N PRO A 114 0.38 -2.80 8.42
CA PRO A 114 0.83 -3.92 9.23
C PRO A 114 -0.17 -5.09 9.21
N GLN A 115 0.32 -6.33 9.04
CA GLN A 115 -0.53 -7.52 8.89
C GLN A 115 -1.52 -7.73 10.04
N ARG A 116 -1.12 -7.41 11.27
CA ARG A 116 -1.98 -7.48 12.45
C ARG A 116 -3.25 -6.62 12.33
N ILE A 117 -3.19 -5.53 11.56
CA ILE A 117 -4.29 -4.58 11.40
C ILE A 117 -5.23 -5.07 10.30
N TRP A 118 -4.74 -5.27 9.07
CA TRP A 118 -5.62 -5.59 7.94
C TRP A 118 -6.17 -7.01 7.97
N ARG A 119 -5.56 -7.96 8.69
CA ARG A 119 -6.13 -9.31 8.87
C ARG A 119 -7.31 -9.34 9.84
N THR A 120 -7.32 -8.45 10.83
CA THR A 120 -8.32 -8.41 11.91
C THR A 120 -9.09 -7.09 11.90
N TRP A 121 -9.20 -6.48 10.72
CA TRP A 121 -9.62 -5.10 10.55
C TRP A 121 -11.07 -4.86 10.99
N ASP A 122 -11.93 -5.87 10.85
CA ASP A 122 -13.34 -5.87 11.23
C ASP A 122 -13.62 -6.69 12.50
N GLU A 123 -12.59 -7.25 13.13
CA GLU A 123 -12.75 -8.02 14.36
C GLU A 123 -12.87 -7.09 15.58
N GLY A 124 -13.93 -7.29 16.37
CA GLY A 124 -14.16 -6.59 17.64
C GLY A 124 -15.39 -5.68 17.60
N ASN A 125 -15.43 -4.69 18.48
CA ASN A 125 -16.58 -3.78 18.62
C ASN A 125 -16.58 -2.63 17.61
N LYS A 126 -15.44 -2.36 16.97
CA LYS A 126 -15.30 -1.32 15.94
C LYS A 126 -14.26 -1.71 14.89
N PRO A 127 -14.38 -1.26 13.64
CA PRO A 127 -13.37 -1.50 12.61
C PRO A 127 -12.09 -0.72 12.91
N LYS A 128 -10.93 -1.36 12.73
CA LYS A 128 -9.59 -0.79 12.91
C LYS A 128 -9.01 -0.22 11.62
N MET A 129 -9.63 -0.49 10.48
CA MET A 129 -9.25 0.05 9.18
C MET A 129 -10.50 0.36 8.36
N VAL A 130 -10.50 1.49 7.67
CA VAL A 130 -11.57 1.91 6.77
C VAL A 130 -10.98 2.53 5.50
N ILE A 131 -11.62 2.26 4.37
CA ILE A 131 -11.30 2.90 3.10
C ILE A 131 -12.32 4.01 2.86
N CYS A 132 -11.85 5.23 2.64
CA CYS A 132 -12.69 6.40 2.43
C CYS A 132 -12.17 7.30 1.31
N ARG A 133 -12.94 8.33 0.96
CA ARG A 133 -12.55 9.39 0.03
C ARG A 133 -11.99 10.57 0.79
N LEU A 134 -11.10 11.33 0.15
CA LEU A 134 -10.45 12.51 0.71
C LEU A 134 -11.44 13.53 1.31
N HIS A 135 -12.60 13.70 0.69
CA HIS A 135 -13.61 14.65 1.18
C HIS A 135 -14.31 14.21 2.48
N GLN A 136 -14.23 12.93 2.84
CA GLN A 136 -14.75 12.38 4.10
C GLN A 136 -13.79 12.60 5.27
N LEU A 137 -12.53 13.01 4.99
CA LEU A 137 -11.56 13.36 6.01
C LEU A 137 -11.75 14.81 6.50
N PRO A 138 -11.39 15.14 7.75
CA PRO A 138 -11.47 16.50 8.24
C PRO A 138 -10.58 17.45 7.43
N LYS A 139 -11.14 18.56 6.95
CA LYS A 139 -10.44 19.53 6.10
C LYS A 139 -9.47 20.44 6.85
N HIS A 140 -9.74 20.68 8.13
CA HIS A 140 -9.00 21.66 8.94
C HIS A 140 -7.85 20.99 9.69
N ARG A 141 -6.68 21.62 9.67
CA ARG A 141 -5.45 21.10 10.30
C ARG A 141 -5.40 21.25 11.83
N LYS A 142 -6.46 21.79 12.46
CA LYS A 142 -6.50 22.14 13.89
C LYS A 142 -6.25 20.94 14.82
N TRP A 143 -6.63 19.74 14.37
CA TRP A 143 -6.54 18.51 15.16
C TRP A 143 -5.72 17.43 14.45
N ARG A 144 -4.76 17.84 13.62
CA ARG A 144 -3.82 16.91 13.00
C ARG A 144 -3.10 16.12 14.11
N ASN A 145 -3.01 14.80 13.95
CA ASN A 145 -2.48 13.88 14.97
C ASN A 145 -3.37 13.74 16.21
N ALA A 146 -4.69 13.84 16.06
CA ALA A 146 -5.66 13.49 17.11
C ALA A 146 -6.91 12.80 16.54
N TRP A 147 -6.86 12.36 15.28
CA TRP A 147 -7.99 11.72 14.63
C TRP A 147 -8.08 10.27 15.02
N GLN A 148 -9.31 9.80 15.21
CA GLN A 148 -9.62 8.39 15.43
C GLN A 148 -10.77 7.98 14.50
N ILE A 149 -10.83 6.69 14.22
CA ILE A 149 -11.97 6.07 13.55
C ILE A 149 -13.14 6.10 14.53
N LYS A 150 -14.25 6.70 14.09
CA LYS A 150 -15.47 6.77 14.89
C LYS A 150 -16.00 5.37 15.18
N ASP A 151 -16.40 5.13 16.41
CA ASP A 151 -16.93 3.83 16.86
C ASP A 151 -18.24 3.47 16.15
N ASP A 152 -19.05 4.47 15.77
CA ASP A 152 -20.35 4.31 15.10
C ASP A 152 -20.27 4.39 13.56
N ILE A 153 -19.08 4.20 12.98
CA ILE A 153 -18.89 4.31 11.53
C ILE A 153 -19.70 3.24 10.79
N LYS A 154 -20.58 3.69 9.89
CA LYS A 154 -21.35 2.80 9.00
C LYS A 154 -20.50 2.48 7.78
N LEU A 155 -20.03 1.24 7.68
CA LEU A 155 -19.39 0.73 6.47
C LEU A 155 -20.45 0.62 5.38
N VAL A 156 -20.14 1.17 4.20
CA VAL A 156 -20.97 0.97 3.01
C VAL A 156 -20.48 -0.31 2.35
N ALA A 157 -21.39 -1.28 2.20
CA ALA A 157 -21.12 -2.55 1.53
C ALA A 157 -20.81 -2.38 0.03
#